data_AF-A0A821VMX9-F1
#
_entry.id   AF-A0A821VMX9-F1
#
_cell.length_a   1.000
_cell.length_b   1.000
_cell.length_c   1.000
_cell.angle_alpha   90.00
_cell.angle_beta   90.00
_cell.angle_gamma   90.00
#
_symmetry.space_group_name_H-M   'P 1'
#
loop_
_entity.id
_entity.type
_entity.pdbx_description
1 polymer ?
#
loop_
_entity_poly.entity_id
_entity_poly.type
_entity_poly.pdbx_seq_one_letter_code
_entity_poly.pdbx_strand_id
1 'polypeptide(L)'
;MSINRQVLTLDEFTLQQLRNIPTATGELSRLLRDIGLAAKRINVEVNKAGLVDILGDYGTTNIQGEEVKKLDIYANNQLIGVLKHGISCAGIGSEEMDEIEIFDDEVSNQSKYVCLFDPLDGSSNIDVNVSIGTIFGIYKRVSEIGKPCTMEDFLQPGVKQVAAGYIVYGSSTMLVYATRRGVNGFTLDPQIGEFCLSHPNIQCPSSGKIYSVNHATGGPYTQRYIGSMVADVHRNLIKGGIFTYPGTIDKPKGKLRLFWYAYAITTFIIFMAIPQNAGKSFIAGGLTIAILFLLMAGKLDFDNDHLLSKKVAEIFKLKDNYWVLLLLTAILNGLVAGFAALSGSLFRKMLSSKRRR
;
A
#
# COMPACT_ATOMS: atom_id res chain seq x y z
N MET A 1 -5.26 11.01 42.51
CA MET A 1 -5.10 10.46 41.15
C MET A 1 -3.97 9.45 41.18
N SER A 2 -4.24 8.16 40.91
CA SER A 2 -3.19 7.16 40.76
C SER A 2 -2.45 7.43 39.45
N ILE A 3 -1.19 7.86 39.52
CA ILE A 3 -0.33 7.98 38.32
C ILE A 3 -0.15 6.56 37.78
N ASN A 4 -0.73 6.27 36.63
CA ASN A 4 -0.50 5.01 35.94
C ASN A 4 0.96 4.97 35.48
N ARG A 5 1.83 4.28 36.22
CA ARG A 5 3.26 4.11 35.91
C ARG A 5 3.52 3.12 34.76
N GLN A 6 2.49 2.59 34.10
CA GLN A 6 2.62 1.63 32.99
C GLN A 6 2.45 2.28 31.60
N VAL A 7 2.82 3.55 31.44
CA VAL A 7 2.81 4.20 30.12
C VAL A 7 4.07 3.78 29.39
N LEU A 8 3.92 2.90 28.40
CA LEU A 8 5.02 2.40 27.59
C LEU A 8 5.16 3.25 26.32
N THR A 9 6.25 4.00 26.18
CA THR A 9 6.48 4.84 24.99
C THR A 9 6.87 3.99 23.77
N LEU A 10 6.79 4.56 22.57
CA LEU A 10 7.28 3.94 21.34
C LEU A 10 8.76 3.53 21.46
N ASP A 11 9.59 4.41 22.03
CA ASP A 11 11.01 4.15 22.26
C ASP A 11 11.20 2.97 23.21
N GLU A 12 10.50 2.97 24.35
CA GLU A 12 10.62 1.90 25.32
C GLU A 12 10.08 0.56 24.77
N PHE A 13 8.94 0.58 24.08
CA PHE A 13 8.37 -0.60 23.44
C PHE A 13 9.35 -1.22 22.43
N THR A 14 9.89 -0.40 21.53
CA THR A 14 10.81 -0.89 20.48
C THR A 14 12.12 -1.40 21.06
N LEU A 15 12.64 -0.78 22.13
CA LEU A 15 13.79 -1.28 22.88
C LEU A 15 13.51 -2.60 23.59
N GLN A 16 12.34 -2.77 24.20
CA GLN A 16 11.93 -4.05 24.80
C GLN A 16 11.80 -5.14 23.74
N GLN A 17 11.27 -4.83 22.55
CA GLN A 17 11.20 -5.78 21.43
C GLN A 17 12.59 -6.18 20.92
N LEU A 18 13.56 -5.25 20.93
CA LEU A 18 14.94 -5.50 20.53
C LEU A 18 15.61 -6.56 21.39
N ARG A 19 15.38 -6.55 22.71
CA ARG A 19 15.98 -7.52 23.66
C ARG A 19 15.65 -8.97 23.32
N ASN A 20 14.55 -9.18 22.60
CA ASN A 20 14.14 -10.50 22.13
C ASN A 20 14.83 -10.95 20.83
N ILE A 21 15.76 -10.14 20.28
CA ILE A 21 16.46 -10.40 19.02
C ILE A 21 17.96 -10.14 19.20
N PRO A 22 18.77 -11.18 19.46
CA PRO A 22 20.21 -11.03 19.75
C PRO A 22 21.04 -10.37 18.64
N THR A 23 20.56 -10.40 17.40
CA THR A 23 21.26 -9.88 16.21
C THR A 23 20.80 -8.48 15.78
N ALA A 24 19.85 -7.87 16.49
CA ALA A 24 19.28 -6.59 16.09
C ALA A 24 20.13 -5.41 16.57
N THR A 25 20.47 -4.49 15.66
CA THR A 25 21.32 -3.31 15.95
C THR A 25 20.55 -2.11 16.50
N GLY A 26 19.22 -2.15 16.51
CA GLY A 26 18.36 -1.05 16.94
C GLY A 26 18.10 0.02 15.88
N GLU A 27 18.68 -0.09 14.68
CA GLU A 27 18.46 0.84 13.56
C GLU A 27 16.97 0.98 13.19
N LEU A 28 16.20 -0.11 13.15
CA LEU A 28 14.76 -0.04 12.87
C LEU A 28 14.00 0.74 13.97
N SER A 29 14.38 0.56 15.24
CA SER A 29 13.77 1.29 16.36
C SER A 29 14.02 2.80 16.25
N ARG A 30 15.25 3.18 15.89
CA ARG A 30 15.62 4.59 15.63
C ARG A 30 14.85 5.16 14.44
N LEU A 31 14.75 4.41 13.35
CA LEU A 31 13.99 4.83 12.17
C LEU A 31 12.50 5.06 12.48
N LEU A 32 11.88 4.19 13.27
CA LEU A 32 10.48 4.38 13.73
C LEU A 32 10.33 5.60 14.64
N ARG A 33 11.33 5.86 15.50
CA ARG A 33 11.38 7.05 16.35
C ARG A 33 11.51 8.34 15.51
N ASP A 34 12.33 8.32 14.47
CA ASP A 34 12.53 9.43 13.53
C ASP A 34 11.22 9.73 12.78
N ILE A 35 10.52 8.70 12.30
CA ILE A 35 9.16 8.85 11.74
C ILE A 35 8.19 9.44 12.78
N GLY A 36 8.23 8.99 14.03
CA GLY A 36 7.44 9.55 15.13
C GLY A 36 7.77 11.04 15.39
N LEU A 37 9.03 11.44 15.29
CA LEU A 37 9.43 12.85 15.41
C LEU A 37 8.86 13.70 14.27
N ALA A 38 8.99 13.24 13.02
CA ALA A 38 8.41 13.91 11.86
C ALA A 38 6.89 14.06 12.01
N ALA A 39 6.21 12.98 12.42
CA ALA A 39 4.77 12.98 12.68
C ALA A 39 4.36 13.99 13.77
N LYS A 40 5.14 14.14 14.85
CA LYS A 40 4.89 15.15 15.88
C LYS A 40 4.97 16.58 15.32
N ARG A 41 5.94 16.86 14.43
CA ARG A 41 6.07 18.17 13.78
C ARG A 41 4.91 18.46 12.84
N ILE A 42 4.52 17.48 12.02
CA ILE A 42 3.35 17.56 11.14
C ILE A 42 2.08 17.82 11.96
N ASN A 43 1.87 17.04 13.03
CA ASN A 43 0.73 17.17 13.92
C ASN A 43 0.58 18.58 14.52
N VAL A 44 1.67 19.27 14.85
CA VAL A 44 1.60 20.64 15.39
C VAL A 44 0.98 21.60 14.38
N GLU A 45 1.33 21.46 13.09
CA GLU A 45 0.80 22.31 12.03
C GLU A 45 -0.62 21.91 11.64
N VAL A 46 -0.91 20.60 11.52
CA VAL A 46 -2.27 20.09 11.23
C VAL A 46 -3.29 20.60 12.25
N ASN A 47 -2.97 20.58 13.55
CA ASN A 47 -3.89 21.00 14.60
C ASN A 47 -4.20 22.50 14.64
N LYS A 48 -3.44 23.32 13.92
CA LYS A 48 -3.64 24.76 13.83
C LYS A 48 -3.77 25.24 12.38
N ALA A 49 -4.06 24.34 11.43
CA ALA A 49 -4.02 24.65 10.01
C ALA A 49 -4.90 25.85 9.63
N GLY A 50 -6.05 26.05 10.27
CA GLY A 50 -6.91 27.23 10.06
C GLY A 50 -6.37 28.56 10.63
N LEU A 51 -5.28 28.53 11.38
CA LEU A 51 -4.65 29.71 12.02
C LEU A 51 -3.29 30.07 11.40
N VAL A 52 -2.75 29.22 10.53
CA VAL A 52 -1.45 29.42 9.88
C VAL A 52 -1.61 29.32 8.36
N ASP A 53 -0.76 29.99 7.59
CA ASP A 53 -0.85 30.02 6.12
C ASP A 53 -0.29 28.74 5.48
N ILE A 54 -0.84 27.58 5.86
CA ILE A 54 -0.48 26.25 5.36
C ILE A 54 -1.62 25.58 4.58
N LEU A 55 -2.78 26.26 4.48
CA LEU A 55 -3.93 25.81 3.72
C LEU A 55 -3.89 26.32 2.28
N GLY A 56 -4.58 25.61 1.39
CA GLY A 56 -4.67 25.96 -0.03
C GLY A 56 -3.51 25.46 -0.91
N ASP A 57 -3.60 25.81 -2.19
CA ASP A 57 -2.72 25.29 -3.23
C ASP A 57 -1.35 25.97 -3.19
N TYR A 58 -0.30 25.17 -3.40
CA TYR A 58 1.06 25.67 -3.60
C TYR A 58 1.29 26.19 -5.03
N GLY A 59 0.31 26.00 -5.92
CA GLY A 59 0.37 26.43 -7.32
C GLY A 59 1.20 25.51 -8.23
N THR A 60 1.54 24.31 -7.76
CA THR A 60 2.24 23.27 -8.53
C THR A 60 1.39 22.02 -8.66
N THR A 61 1.52 21.31 -9.76
CA THR A 61 0.87 20.01 -9.99
C THR A 61 1.92 18.91 -9.87
N ASN A 62 1.66 17.86 -9.09
CA ASN A 62 2.59 16.73 -8.96
C ASN A 62 2.58 15.83 -10.20
N ILE A 63 3.51 14.86 -10.28
CA ILE A 63 3.58 13.85 -11.36
C ILE A 63 2.31 13.01 -11.55
N GLN A 64 1.38 13.12 -10.61
CA GLN A 64 0.12 12.39 -10.62
C GLN A 64 -1.04 13.24 -11.16
N GLY A 65 -0.77 14.50 -11.52
CA GLY A 65 -1.76 15.44 -12.01
C GLY A 65 -2.64 16.04 -10.91
N GLU A 66 -2.24 15.95 -9.63
CA GLU A 66 -2.99 16.50 -8.50
C GLU A 66 -2.37 17.85 -8.07
N GLU A 67 -3.21 18.82 -7.69
CA GLU A 67 -2.75 20.11 -7.16
C GLU A 67 -2.12 19.90 -5.79
N VAL A 68 -0.86 20.30 -5.66
CA VAL A 68 -0.08 20.12 -4.43
C VAL A 68 -0.52 21.15 -3.40
N LYS A 69 -0.89 20.71 -2.20
CA LYS A 69 -1.24 21.61 -1.09
C LYS A 69 0.04 22.03 -0.37
N LYS A 70 0.03 23.23 0.23
CA LYS A 70 1.19 23.72 1.02
C LYS A 70 1.59 22.74 2.13
N LEU A 71 0.61 22.09 2.74
CA LEU A 71 0.82 21.12 3.81
C LEU A 71 1.47 19.82 3.32
N ASP A 72 1.23 19.40 2.08
CA ASP A 72 1.88 18.22 1.48
C ASP A 72 3.40 18.43 1.42
N ILE A 73 3.82 19.59 0.92
CA ILE A 73 5.25 19.98 0.84
C ILE A 73 5.85 20.11 2.24
N TYR A 74 5.12 20.71 3.19
CA TYR A 74 5.58 20.81 4.56
C TYR A 74 5.81 19.41 5.16
N ALA A 75 4.84 18.51 5.03
CA ALA A 75 4.93 17.14 5.54
C ALA A 75 6.08 16.37 4.89
N ASN A 76 6.23 16.48 3.56
CA ASN A 76 7.32 15.89 2.80
C ASN A 76 8.68 16.37 3.33
N ASN A 77 8.87 17.68 3.47
CA ASN A 77 10.11 18.27 3.97
C ASN A 77 10.42 17.87 5.42
N GLN A 78 9.41 17.73 6.29
CA GLN A 78 9.63 17.25 7.66
C GLN A 78 10.10 15.79 7.68
N LEU A 79 9.50 14.92 6.87
CA LEU A 79 9.91 13.52 6.78
C LEU A 79 11.32 13.38 6.19
N ILE A 80 11.60 14.03 5.07
CA ILE A 80 12.93 14.02 4.43
C ILE A 80 13.98 14.54 5.40
N GLY A 81 13.76 15.72 5.98
CA GLY A 81 14.72 16.36 6.88
C GLY A 81 15.04 15.48 8.10
N VAL A 82 14.02 14.90 8.73
CA VAL A 82 14.23 14.03 9.90
C VAL A 82 14.90 12.71 9.51
N LEU A 83 14.50 12.08 8.40
CA LEU A 83 15.06 10.80 7.95
C LEU A 83 16.49 10.93 7.40
N LYS A 84 16.82 12.04 6.75
CA LYS A 84 18.15 12.36 6.24
C LYS A 84 19.15 12.68 7.35
N HIS A 85 18.71 13.38 8.39
CA HIS A 85 19.53 13.60 9.58
C HIS A 85 19.55 12.37 10.51
N GLY A 86 18.58 11.46 10.35
CA GLY A 86 18.54 10.19 11.04
C GLY A 86 19.63 9.24 10.53
N ILE A 87 20.43 8.68 11.43
CA ILE A 87 21.55 7.77 11.10
C ILE A 87 21.09 6.36 10.68
N SER A 88 19.80 6.16 10.38
CA SER A 88 19.16 4.84 10.24
C SER A 88 18.44 4.65 8.91
N CYS A 89 18.68 5.53 7.92
CA CYS A 89 18.11 5.44 6.57
C CYS A 89 19.20 5.67 5.52
N ALA A 90 19.26 4.84 4.48
CA ALA A 90 20.21 4.98 3.36
C ALA A 90 19.66 5.85 2.22
N GLY A 91 18.33 5.95 2.14
CA GLY A 91 17.65 6.77 1.15
C GLY A 91 16.14 6.66 1.30
N ILE A 92 15.43 7.58 0.63
CA ILE A 92 13.98 7.70 0.71
C ILE A 92 13.32 7.75 -0.66
N GLY A 93 12.04 7.38 -0.70
CA GLY A 93 11.14 7.64 -1.83
C GLY A 93 9.84 8.24 -1.31
N SER A 94 9.42 9.37 -1.89
CA SER A 94 8.21 10.08 -1.50
C SER A 94 7.19 10.09 -2.63
N GLU A 95 5.91 10.11 -2.28
CA GLU A 95 4.80 10.29 -3.21
C GLU A 95 4.83 11.67 -3.90
N GLU A 96 5.44 12.67 -3.24
CA GLU A 96 5.58 14.06 -3.69
C GLU A 96 6.90 14.36 -4.44
N MET A 97 7.68 13.33 -4.77
CA MET A 97 8.96 13.47 -5.48
C MET A 97 9.01 12.60 -6.73
N ASP A 98 9.64 13.15 -7.77
CA ASP A 98 9.81 12.48 -9.06
C ASP A 98 10.88 11.37 -9.00
N GLU A 99 11.93 11.62 -8.21
CA GLU A 99 13.07 10.74 -8.04
C GLU A 99 13.25 10.35 -6.57
N ILE A 100 13.85 9.19 -6.34
CA ILE A 100 14.30 8.78 -5.02
C ILE A 100 15.45 9.70 -4.56
N GLU A 101 15.54 9.92 -3.25
CA GLU A 101 16.69 10.62 -2.68
C GLU A 101 17.63 9.62 -2.02
N ILE A 102 18.84 9.50 -2.56
CA ILE A 102 19.90 8.67 -2.02
C ILE A 102 20.76 9.51 -1.08
N PHE A 103 20.96 9.05 0.14
CA PHE A 103 21.82 9.73 1.11
C PHE A 103 23.24 9.18 0.99
N ASP A 104 24.05 9.83 0.15
CA ASP A 104 25.45 9.47 -0.07
C ASP A 104 26.38 10.18 0.90
N ASP A 105 26.41 9.68 2.13
CA ASP A 105 27.36 10.07 3.16
C ASP A 105 27.86 8.83 3.93
N GLU A 106 28.97 8.97 4.64
CA GLU A 106 29.64 7.87 5.34
C GLU A 106 28.70 7.13 6.31
N VAL A 107 27.78 7.85 6.95
CA VAL A 107 26.86 7.29 7.96
C VAL A 107 25.69 6.60 7.27
N SER A 108 25.01 7.28 6.35
CA SER A 108 23.85 6.75 5.64
C SER A 108 24.19 5.55 4.77
N ASN A 109 25.39 5.51 4.19
CA ASN A 109 25.88 4.36 3.42
C ASN A 109 26.01 3.09 4.26
N GLN A 110 26.16 3.20 5.60
CA GLN A 110 26.18 2.07 6.52
C GLN A 110 24.78 1.63 6.97
N SER A 111 23.73 2.41 6.66
CA SER A 111 22.36 2.06 7.03
C SER A 111 21.83 0.86 6.24
N LYS A 112 21.07 0.01 6.93
CA LYS A 112 20.46 -1.19 6.35
C LYS A 112 19.11 -0.94 5.70
N TYR A 113 18.52 0.23 5.89
CA TYR A 113 17.11 0.47 5.55
C TYR A 113 16.92 1.59 4.55
N VAL A 114 15.89 1.45 3.73
CA VAL A 114 15.32 2.50 2.88
C VAL A 114 13.86 2.67 3.26
N CYS A 115 13.34 3.89 3.13
CA CYS A 115 11.97 4.23 3.52
C CYS A 115 11.19 4.80 2.33
N LEU A 116 10.03 4.24 2.05
CA LEU A 116 9.04 4.81 1.13
C LEU A 116 7.91 5.40 1.95
N PHE A 117 7.40 6.58 1.59
CA PHE A 117 6.29 7.17 2.30
C PHE A 117 5.37 8.00 1.39
N ASP A 118 4.12 8.08 1.82
CA ASP A 118 3.17 9.10 1.42
C ASP A 118 3.12 10.11 2.59
N PRO A 119 3.65 11.34 2.40
CA PRO A 119 3.79 12.28 3.48
C PRO A 119 2.44 12.72 4.03
N LEU A 120 1.40 12.81 3.19
CA LEU A 120 0.09 13.30 3.57
C LEU A 120 -1.06 12.70 2.74
N ASP A 121 -1.53 11.52 3.15
CA ASP A 121 -2.74 10.88 2.60
C ASP A 121 -4.00 11.68 2.97
N GLY A 122 -4.86 11.84 1.97
CA GLY A 122 -6.11 12.56 2.10
C GLY A 122 -5.96 14.08 1.98
N SER A 123 -4.98 14.57 1.23
CA SER A 123 -4.74 16.01 1.03
C SER A 123 -5.98 16.81 0.60
N SER A 124 -6.90 16.19 -0.17
CA SER A 124 -8.19 16.80 -0.54
C SER A 124 -9.09 17.16 0.65
N ASN A 125 -8.84 16.58 1.83
CA ASN A 125 -9.62 16.73 3.05
C ASN A 125 -9.05 17.77 4.03
N ILE A 126 -7.89 18.36 3.73
CA ILE A 126 -7.21 19.30 4.62
C ILE A 126 -8.10 20.53 4.91
N ASP A 127 -8.60 21.17 3.86
CA ASP A 127 -9.33 22.45 3.96
C ASP A 127 -10.71 22.30 4.65
N VAL A 128 -11.21 21.07 4.79
CA VAL A 128 -12.49 20.74 5.44
C VAL A 128 -12.34 20.10 6.82
N ASN A 129 -11.12 20.11 7.37
CA ASN A 129 -10.83 19.61 8.73
C ASN A 129 -11.27 18.15 8.96
N VAL A 130 -11.15 17.32 7.92
CA VAL A 130 -11.39 15.88 7.99
C VAL A 130 -10.05 15.17 8.28
N SER A 131 -10.11 13.98 8.87
CA SER A 131 -8.90 13.22 9.20
C SER A 131 -8.07 12.91 7.96
N ILE A 132 -6.76 13.12 8.10
CA ILE A 132 -5.70 12.85 7.12
C ILE A 132 -4.62 11.98 7.77
N GLY A 133 -3.58 11.60 7.03
CA GLY A 133 -2.54 10.75 7.61
C GLY A 133 -1.22 10.74 6.84
N THR A 134 -0.24 10.02 7.36
CA THR A 134 1.05 9.73 6.69
C THR A 134 1.14 8.21 6.55
N ILE A 135 1.61 7.68 5.43
CA ILE A 135 1.82 6.24 5.22
C ILE A 135 3.31 5.98 5.01
N PHE A 136 3.85 4.91 5.56
CA PHE A 136 5.25 4.55 5.34
C PHE A 136 5.47 3.03 5.21
N GLY A 137 6.48 2.66 4.44
CA GLY A 137 6.97 1.30 4.26
C GLY A 137 8.49 1.27 4.33
N ILE A 138 9.03 0.36 5.13
CA ILE A 138 10.46 0.22 5.38
C ILE A 138 10.93 -1.10 4.77
N TYR A 139 11.98 -1.02 3.95
CA TYR A 139 12.64 -2.18 3.38
C TYR A 139 14.08 -2.26 3.87
N LYS A 140 14.59 -3.48 3.96
CA LYS A 140 16.03 -3.69 4.06
C LYS A 140 16.63 -3.53 2.65
N ARG A 141 17.70 -2.76 2.50
CA ARG A 141 18.39 -2.62 1.22
C ARG A 141 18.95 -3.96 0.73
N VAL A 142 18.95 -4.16 -0.58
CA VAL A 142 19.56 -5.29 -1.30
C VAL A 142 20.95 -4.94 -1.83
N SER A 143 21.23 -3.65 -2.06
CA SER A 143 22.54 -3.14 -2.42
C SER A 143 23.55 -3.27 -1.27
N GLU A 144 24.84 -3.23 -1.62
CA GLU A 144 25.96 -3.46 -0.70
C GLU A 144 26.07 -2.34 0.36
N ILE A 145 26.19 -2.73 1.64
CA ILE A 145 26.39 -1.81 2.76
C ILE A 145 27.79 -1.17 2.65
N GLY A 146 27.88 0.13 2.93
CA GLY A 146 29.08 0.94 2.78
C GLY A 146 29.18 1.66 1.43
N LYS A 147 28.20 1.44 0.55
CA LYS A 147 28.02 2.17 -0.72
C LYS A 147 26.65 2.87 -0.75
N PRO A 148 26.44 3.84 -1.65
CA PRO A 148 25.12 4.43 -1.89
C PRO A 148 24.06 3.38 -2.19
N CYS A 149 22.83 3.58 -1.69
CA CYS A 149 21.71 2.73 -2.09
C CYS A 149 21.34 2.98 -3.56
N THR A 150 20.63 2.04 -4.18
CA THR A 150 20.26 2.08 -5.59
C THR A 150 18.74 1.99 -5.75
N MET A 151 18.25 2.29 -6.95
CA MET A 151 16.82 2.18 -7.28
C MET A 151 16.24 0.78 -7.01
N GLU A 152 17.05 -0.28 -7.15
CA GLU A 152 16.62 -1.66 -6.86
C GLU A 152 16.19 -1.86 -5.40
N ASP A 153 16.72 -1.05 -4.48
CA ASP A 153 16.34 -1.10 -3.07
C ASP A 153 14.89 -0.67 -2.83
N PHE A 154 14.33 0.16 -3.72
CA PHE A 154 12.98 0.71 -3.62
C PHE A 154 11.93 -0.08 -4.42
N LEU A 155 12.37 -0.89 -5.40
CA LEU A 155 11.51 -1.66 -6.30
C LEU A 155 11.25 -3.11 -5.81
N GLN A 156 11.38 -3.33 -4.50
CA GLN A 156 11.20 -4.65 -3.89
C GLN A 156 9.71 -5.02 -3.76
N PRO A 157 9.35 -6.31 -3.82
CA PRO A 157 7.98 -6.74 -3.62
C PRO A 157 7.55 -6.54 -2.15
N GLY A 158 6.30 -6.14 -1.92
CA GLY A 158 5.78 -5.77 -0.58
C GLY A 158 5.98 -6.81 0.52
N VAL A 159 6.04 -8.11 0.18
CA VAL A 159 6.37 -9.20 1.14
C VAL A 159 7.77 -9.10 1.76
N LYS A 160 8.64 -8.25 1.18
CA LYS A 160 9.99 -7.96 1.67
C LYS A 160 10.04 -6.80 2.66
N GLN A 161 8.94 -6.09 2.89
CA GLN A 161 8.86 -5.05 3.93
C GLN A 161 9.23 -5.65 5.29
N VAL A 162 10.07 -4.92 6.03
CA VAL A 162 10.45 -5.28 7.40
C VAL A 162 9.52 -4.64 8.43
N ALA A 163 8.98 -3.47 8.08
CA ALA A 163 7.96 -2.76 8.82
C ALA A 163 7.16 -1.89 7.84
N ALA A 164 5.89 -1.64 8.16
CA ALA A 164 5.07 -0.67 7.46
C ALA A 164 4.03 -0.12 8.43
N GLY A 165 3.53 1.07 8.18
CA GLY A 165 2.60 1.71 9.09
C GLY A 165 2.00 2.96 8.52
N TYR A 166 1.23 3.61 9.37
CA TYR A 166 0.64 4.90 9.09
C TYR A 166 0.51 5.71 10.37
N ILE A 167 0.40 7.02 10.21
CA ILE A 167 -0.03 7.96 11.25
C ILE A 167 -1.38 8.51 10.82
N VAL A 168 -2.37 8.50 11.71
CA VAL A 168 -3.64 9.19 11.50
C VAL A 168 -3.65 10.48 12.33
N TYR A 169 -3.87 11.61 11.65
CA TYR A 169 -4.11 12.92 12.27
C TYR A 169 -5.63 13.13 12.32
N GLY A 170 -6.26 12.56 13.34
CA GLY A 170 -7.72 12.62 13.56
C GLY A 170 -8.07 13.41 14.81
N SER A 171 -9.15 13.00 15.48
CA SER A 171 -9.51 13.55 16.80
C SER A 171 -8.42 13.37 17.86
N SER A 172 -7.57 12.35 17.68
CA SER A 172 -6.29 12.16 18.34
C SER A 172 -5.29 11.67 17.31
N THR A 173 -4.02 11.96 17.52
CA THR A 173 -2.95 11.48 16.62
C THR A 173 -2.47 10.11 17.04
N MET A 174 -2.52 9.15 16.12
CA MET A 174 -2.09 7.77 16.38
C MET A 174 -1.10 7.28 15.35
N LEU A 175 0.01 6.69 15.80
CA LEU A 175 0.95 5.95 14.98
C LEU A 175 0.62 4.46 15.10
N VAL A 176 0.36 3.81 13.96
CA VAL A 176 0.13 2.37 13.88
C VAL A 176 1.19 1.78 12.97
N TYR A 177 1.92 0.76 13.45
CA TYR A 177 2.87 0.06 12.60
C TYR A 177 2.77 -1.45 12.79
N ALA A 178 3.13 -2.15 11.72
CA ALA A 178 3.13 -3.59 11.58
C ALA A 178 4.55 -4.09 11.32
N THR A 179 4.87 -5.24 11.90
CA THR A 179 6.03 -6.06 11.55
C THR A 179 5.58 -7.50 11.40
N ARG A 180 6.49 -8.43 11.09
CA ARG A 180 6.18 -9.87 11.09
C ARG A 180 5.67 -10.42 12.43
N ARG A 181 5.80 -9.66 13.53
CA ARG A 181 5.37 -10.08 14.88
C ARG A 181 3.98 -9.58 15.26
N GLY A 182 3.36 -8.72 14.46
CA GLY A 182 2.04 -8.16 14.72
C GLY A 182 1.95 -6.67 14.47
N VAL A 183 0.80 -6.10 14.84
CA VAL A 183 0.43 -4.70 14.63
C VAL A 183 0.22 -4.03 15.98
N ASN A 184 0.78 -2.84 16.18
CA ASN A 184 0.64 -2.08 17.43
C ASN A 184 0.30 -0.62 17.13
N GLY A 185 -0.56 -0.03 17.97
CA GLY A 185 -0.98 1.36 17.89
C GLY A 185 -0.56 2.17 19.11
N PHE A 186 -0.06 3.37 18.85
CA PHE A 186 0.42 4.32 19.85
C PHE A 186 -0.33 5.64 19.68
N THR A 187 -0.83 6.19 20.77
CA THR A 187 -1.50 7.49 20.77
C THR A 187 -0.51 8.55 21.24
N LEU A 188 -0.44 9.67 20.53
CA LEU A 188 0.36 10.82 20.94
C LEU A 188 -0.28 11.47 22.17
N ASP A 189 0.47 11.57 23.26
CA ASP A 189 0.15 12.48 24.37
C ASP A 189 0.78 13.85 24.07
N PRO A 190 -0.01 14.89 23.75
CA PRO A 190 0.53 16.20 23.40
C PRO A 190 1.20 16.92 24.57
N GLN A 191 0.86 16.58 25.83
CA GLN A 191 1.38 17.29 27.00
C GLN A 191 2.84 16.94 27.26
N ILE A 192 3.22 15.69 27.01
CA ILE A 192 4.59 15.19 27.15
C ILE A 192 5.30 15.03 25.81
N GLY A 193 4.56 15.08 24.70
CA GLY A 193 5.10 14.95 23.35
C GLY A 193 5.58 13.54 23.01
N GLU A 194 4.93 12.50 23.55
CA GLU A 194 5.32 11.10 23.36
C GLU A 194 4.22 10.20 22.80
N PHE A 195 4.60 9.30 21.90
CA PHE A 195 3.72 8.25 21.42
C PHE A 195 3.67 7.12 22.45
N CYS A 196 2.52 6.95 23.08
CA CYS A 196 2.31 5.99 24.16
C CYS A 196 1.49 4.79 23.65
N LEU A 197 1.93 3.58 23.98
CA LEU A 197 1.24 2.35 23.57
C LEU A 197 -0.19 2.35 24.12
N SER A 198 -1.16 2.37 23.22
CA SER A 198 -2.58 2.41 23.55
C SER A 198 -3.32 1.18 23.02
N HIS A 199 -2.79 0.54 21.95
CA HIS A 199 -3.42 -0.59 21.27
C HIS A 199 -2.38 -1.69 20.96
N PRO A 200 -2.05 -2.55 21.93
CA PRO A 200 -1.14 -3.67 21.68
C PRO A 200 -1.80 -4.77 20.83
N ASN A 201 -1.03 -5.39 19.93
CA ASN A 201 -1.44 -6.57 19.16
C ASN A 201 -2.81 -6.45 18.48
N ILE A 202 -3.00 -5.37 17.72
CA ILE A 202 -4.24 -5.10 16.98
C ILE A 202 -4.52 -6.27 16.03
N GLN A 203 -5.75 -6.79 16.10
CA GLN A 203 -6.27 -7.79 15.17
C GLN A 203 -7.56 -7.26 14.55
N CYS A 204 -7.65 -7.35 13.23
CA CYS A 204 -8.90 -7.06 12.53
C CYS A 204 -9.94 -8.12 12.91
N PRO A 205 -11.16 -7.73 13.32
CA PRO A 205 -12.24 -8.68 13.57
C PRO A 205 -12.53 -9.56 12.33
N SER A 206 -12.85 -10.84 12.55
CA SER A 206 -13.12 -11.80 11.48
C SER A 206 -14.36 -11.48 10.65
N SER A 207 -15.23 -10.59 11.15
CA SER A 207 -16.40 -10.07 10.45
C SER A 207 -16.60 -8.59 10.77
N GLY A 208 -17.22 -7.86 9.84
CA GLY A 208 -17.51 -6.43 9.98
C GLY A 208 -18.82 -6.09 9.29
N LYS A 209 -19.48 -5.02 9.77
CA LYS A 209 -20.74 -4.51 9.18
C LYS A 209 -20.54 -3.22 8.37
N ILE A 210 -19.29 -2.80 8.21
CA ILE A 210 -18.91 -1.54 7.57
C ILE A 210 -18.31 -1.84 6.21
N TYR A 211 -18.77 -1.10 5.20
CA TYR A 211 -18.10 -1.02 3.91
C TYR A 211 -17.77 0.43 3.60
N SER A 212 -16.60 0.62 3.00
CA SER A 212 -16.04 1.93 2.74
C SER A 212 -15.73 2.04 1.25
N VAL A 213 -16.60 2.71 0.53
CA VAL A 213 -16.50 2.92 -0.92
C VAL A 213 -17.09 4.26 -1.29
N ASN A 214 -16.49 4.91 -2.28
CA ASN A 214 -17.08 6.07 -2.93
C ASN A 214 -18.14 5.61 -3.93
N HIS A 215 -19.37 5.37 -3.47
CA HIS A 215 -20.53 5.10 -4.33
C HIS A 215 -21.54 6.25 -4.21
N ALA A 216 -22.10 6.65 -5.36
CA ALA A 216 -23.15 7.67 -5.45
C ALA A 216 -24.52 7.19 -4.92
N THR A 217 -24.73 5.89 -4.73
CA THR A 217 -25.99 5.32 -4.23
C THR A 217 -25.76 4.19 -3.22
N GLY A 218 -26.55 4.22 -2.13
CA GLY A 218 -26.37 3.39 -0.92
C GLY A 218 -26.90 1.96 -1.06
N GLY A 219 -26.21 1.00 -0.42
CA GLY A 219 -26.59 -0.41 -0.32
C GLY A 219 -27.10 -0.82 1.08
N PRO A 220 -27.29 -2.12 1.36
CA PRO A 220 -27.90 -2.62 2.61
C PRO A 220 -26.98 -2.54 3.85
N TYR A 221 -25.69 -2.24 3.67
CA TYR A 221 -24.73 -2.07 4.76
C TYR A 221 -24.62 -0.60 5.17
N THR A 222 -24.01 -0.31 6.32
CA THR A 222 -23.73 1.07 6.71
C THR A 222 -22.55 1.61 5.89
N GLN A 223 -22.83 2.54 4.98
CA GLN A 223 -21.80 3.23 4.21
C GLN A 223 -21.04 4.20 5.11
N ARG A 224 -19.72 4.12 5.10
CA ARG A 224 -18.82 5.11 5.69
C ARG A 224 -17.66 5.33 4.74
N TYR A 225 -17.53 6.55 4.23
CA TYR A 225 -16.43 6.92 3.36
C TYR A 225 -15.94 8.28 3.81
N ILE A 226 -14.78 8.31 4.47
CA ILE A 226 -14.17 9.54 4.99
C ILE A 226 -13.46 10.28 3.85
N GLY A 227 -12.97 9.56 2.85
CA GLY A 227 -12.23 10.15 1.73
C GLY A 227 -10.73 10.31 2.01
N SER A 228 -10.24 9.84 3.17
CA SER A 228 -8.83 9.56 3.44
C SER A 228 -8.66 8.07 3.62
N MET A 229 -7.71 7.47 2.89
CA MET A 229 -7.43 6.03 2.98
C MET A 229 -7.00 5.66 4.39
N VAL A 230 -6.12 6.44 5.01
CA VAL A 230 -5.65 6.19 6.39
C VAL A 230 -6.82 6.16 7.36
N ALA A 231 -7.73 7.12 7.29
CA ALA A 231 -8.87 7.19 8.20
C ALA A 231 -9.86 6.02 8.00
N ASP A 232 -10.17 5.67 6.74
CA ASP A 232 -11.07 4.56 6.43
C ASP A 232 -10.46 3.19 6.76
N VAL A 233 -9.17 2.99 6.49
CA VAL A 233 -8.43 1.77 6.83
C VAL A 233 -8.29 1.62 8.34
N HIS A 234 -7.96 2.71 9.06
CA HIS A 234 -7.85 2.68 10.53
C HIS A 234 -9.17 2.26 11.19
N ARG A 235 -10.30 2.85 10.76
CA ARG A 235 -11.62 2.45 11.27
C ARG A 235 -11.88 0.96 11.02
N ASN A 236 -11.64 0.49 9.81
CA ASN A 236 -11.92 -0.90 9.43
C ASN A 236 -11.00 -1.89 10.16
N LEU A 237 -9.74 -1.51 10.42
CA LEU A 237 -8.82 -2.31 11.23
C LEU A 237 -9.35 -2.52 12.66
N ILE A 238 -9.95 -1.50 13.27
CA ILE A 238 -10.44 -1.55 14.66
C ILE A 238 -11.85 -2.15 14.75
N LYS A 239 -12.75 -1.81 13.83
CA LYS A 239 -14.17 -2.18 13.89
C LYS A 239 -14.54 -3.39 13.03
N GLY A 240 -13.63 -3.84 12.17
CA GLY A 240 -13.93 -4.79 11.12
C GLY A 240 -14.70 -4.13 9.98
N GLY A 241 -14.36 -4.48 8.74
CA GLY A 241 -15.01 -3.94 7.56
C GLY A 241 -14.15 -4.10 6.31
N ILE A 242 -14.67 -3.66 5.18
CA ILE A 242 -13.98 -3.71 3.89
C ILE A 242 -13.86 -2.30 3.35
N PHE A 243 -12.65 -1.93 2.93
CA PHE A 243 -12.40 -0.69 2.18
C PHE A 243 -12.11 -1.05 0.73
N THR A 244 -12.76 -0.36 -0.20
CA THR A 244 -12.61 -0.58 -1.64
C THR A 244 -12.52 0.76 -2.36
N TYR A 245 -11.60 0.83 -3.33
CA TYR A 245 -11.46 1.97 -4.21
C TYR A 245 -11.38 1.45 -5.65
N PRO A 246 -12.52 1.08 -6.26
CA PRO A 246 -12.54 0.53 -7.60
C PRO A 246 -12.12 1.57 -8.65
N GLY A 247 -11.79 1.11 -9.86
CA GLY A 247 -11.60 2.00 -10.99
C GLY A 247 -12.88 2.77 -11.32
N THR A 248 -12.73 4.06 -11.57
CA THR A 248 -13.82 4.96 -12.00
C THR A 248 -13.68 5.27 -13.49
N ILE A 249 -14.69 5.92 -14.09
CA ILE A 249 -14.69 6.25 -15.53
C ILE A 249 -13.47 7.12 -15.91
N ASP A 250 -13.10 8.05 -15.03
CA ASP A 250 -11.95 8.96 -15.14
C ASP A 250 -10.62 8.31 -14.71
N LYS A 251 -10.65 7.35 -13.78
CA LYS A 251 -9.46 6.60 -13.32
C LYS A 251 -9.72 5.09 -13.42
N PRO A 252 -9.73 4.49 -14.63
CA PRO A 252 -10.15 3.10 -14.86
C PRO A 252 -9.24 2.05 -14.21
N LYS A 253 -8.04 2.43 -13.77
CA LYS A 253 -7.11 1.57 -13.00
C LYS A 253 -7.25 1.71 -11.47
N GLY A 254 -8.21 2.52 -10.98
CA GLY A 254 -8.32 2.91 -9.57
C GLY A 254 -7.38 4.07 -9.21
N LYS A 255 -7.73 4.85 -8.17
CA LYS A 255 -6.83 5.89 -7.61
C LYS A 255 -5.73 5.28 -6.71
N LEU A 256 -5.99 4.13 -6.10
CA LEU A 256 -5.04 3.42 -5.22
C LEU A 256 -4.13 2.47 -5.98
N ARG A 257 -2.87 2.37 -5.54
CA ARG A 257 -1.81 1.67 -6.29
C ARG A 257 -1.66 0.19 -5.89
N LEU A 258 -1.96 -0.66 -6.88
CA LEU A 258 -1.69 -2.09 -7.16
C LEU A 258 -2.21 -3.23 -6.24
N PHE A 259 -3.11 -4.03 -6.84
CA PHE A 259 -3.70 -5.30 -6.40
C PHE A 259 -3.19 -6.45 -7.32
N TRP A 260 -2.50 -7.47 -6.77
CA TRP A 260 -2.07 -8.70 -7.51
C TRP A 260 -2.59 -10.01 -6.91
N TYR A 261 -3.29 -9.95 -5.77
CA TYR A 261 -3.57 -11.14 -4.95
C TYR A 261 -4.55 -12.13 -5.60
N ALA A 262 -5.56 -11.67 -6.35
CA ALA A 262 -6.53 -12.56 -7.00
C ALA A 262 -5.90 -13.39 -8.14
N TYR A 263 -5.00 -12.78 -8.92
CA TYR A 263 -4.25 -13.49 -9.96
C TYR A 263 -3.29 -14.51 -9.35
N ALA A 264 -2.57 -14.14 -8.29
CA ALA A 264 -1.60 -15.01 -7.62
C ALA A 264 -2.26 -16.24 -6.97
N ILE A 265 -3.39 -16.06 -6.28
CA ILE A 265 -4.10 -17.14 -5.59
C ILE A 265 -4.73 -18.13 -6.59
N THR A 266 -5.39 -17.63 -7.63
CA THR A 266 -6.02 -18.48 -8.66
C THR A 266 -4.96 -19.27 -9.44
N THR A 267 -3.84 -18.63 -9.78
CA THR A 267 -2.70 -19.29 -10.42
C THR A 267 -2.11 -20.37 -9.51
N PHE A 268 -1.88 -20.07 -8.24
CA PHE A 268 -1.31 -21.02 -7.28
C PHE A 268 -2.16 -22.29 -7.10
N ILE A 269 -3.49 -22.15 -7.02
CA ILE A 269 -4.42 -23.29 -6.87
C ILE A 269 -4.41 -24.19 -8.10
N ILE A 270 -4.42 -23.61 -9.32
CA ILE A 270 -4.46 -24.39 -10.55
C ILE A 270 -3.11 -25.08 -10.84
N PHE A 271 -1.98 -24.44 -10.47
CA PHE A 271 -0.65 -25.03 -10.56
C PHE A 271 -0.47 -26.25 -9.64
N MET A 272 -1.14 -26.28 -8.49
CA MET A 272 -1.15 -27.43 -7.57
C MET A 272 -2.00 -28.60 -8.08
N ALA A 273 -3.06 -28.32 -8.84
CA ALA A 273 -4.02 -29.33 -9.29
C ALA A 273 -3.60 -30.08 -10.56
N ILE A 274 -2.66 -29.55 -11.35
CA ILE A 274 -2.29 -30.11 -12.67
C ILE A 274 -0.80 -30.49 -12.71
N PRO A 275 -0.45 -31.79 -12.88
CA PRO A 275 0.94 -32.22 -13.06
C PRO A 275 1.53 -31.65 -14.36
N GLN A 276 2.66 -30.97 -14.27
CA GLN A 276 3.15 -30.10 -15.34
C GLN A 276 4.05 -30.82 -16.36
N ASN A 277 3.62 -30.79 -17.62
CA ASN A 277 4.48 -30.89 -18.80
C ASN A 277 4.16 -29.71 -19.73
N ALA A 278 4.98 -29.45 -20.75
CA ALA A 278 4.85 -28.24 -21.59
C ALA A 278 3.43 -28.03 -22.16
N GLY A 279 2.78 -29.09 -22.65
CA GLY A 279 1.40 -29.01 -23.14
C GLY A 279 0.37 -28.74 -22.04
N LYS A 280 0.54 -29.34 -20.85
CA LYS A 280 -0.34 -29.10 -19.70
C LYS A 280 -0.14 -27.71 -19.09
N SER A 281 1.06 -27.12 -19.17
CA SER A 281 1.32 -25.72 -18.77
C SER A 281 0.56 -24.72 -19.64
N PHE A 282 0.46 -24.97 -20.96
CA PHE A 282 -0.33 -24.16 -21.88
C PHE A 282 -1.82 -24.20 -21.51
N ILE A 283 -2.37 -25.40 -21.35
CA ILE A 283 -3.79 -25.60 -21.03
C ILE A 283 -4.13 -25.00 -19.65
N ALA A 284 -3.27 -25.22 -18.65
CA ALA A 284 -3.46 -24.69 -17.30
C ALA A 284 -3.40 -23.16 -17.27
N GLY A 285 -2.37 -22.55 -17.87
CA GLY A 285 -2.23 -21.09 -17.93
C GLY A 285 -3.36 -20.43 -18.72
N GLY A 286 -3.76 -21.04 -19.83
CA GLY A 286 -4.82 -20.51 -20.67
C GLY A 286 -6.21 -20.63 -20.06
N LEU A 287 -6.56 -21.78 -19.48
CA LEU A 287 -7.84 -21.94 -18.78
C LEU A 287 -7.94 -21.05 -17.54
N THR A 288 -6.84 -20.88 -16.79
CA THR A 288 -6.82 -20.01 -15.61
C THR A 288 -7.25 -18.59 -15.95
N ILE A 289 -6.61 -18.00 -16.96
CA ILE A 289 -6.87 -16.61 -17.36
C ILE A 289 -8.21 -16.50 -18.09
N ALA A 290 -8.57 -17.47 -18.94
CA ALA A 290 -9.87 -17.46 -19.62
C ALA A 290 -11.04 -17.52 -18.63
N ILE A 291 -11.01 -18.43 -17.65
CA ILE A 291 -12.09 -18.59 -16.67
C ILE A 291 -12.16 -17.36 -15.75
N LEU A 292 -11.01 -16.90 -15.23
CA LEU A 292 -10.99 -15.75 -14.33
C LEU A 292 -11.46 -14.47 -15.04
N PHE A 293 -11.07 -14.28 -16.30
CA PHE A 293 -11.54 -13.16 -17.11
C PHE A 293 -13.03 -13.27 -17.41
N LEU A 294 -13.52 -14.46 -17.78
CA LEU A 294 -14.94 -14.69 -18.04
C LEU A 294 -15.79 -14.44 -16.79
N LEU A 295 -15.34 -14.85 -15.61
CA LEU A 295 -16.05 -14.62 -14.35
C LEU A 295 -16.05 -13.16 -13.93
N MET A 296 -14.91 -12.45 -14.03
CA MET A 296 -14.84 -11.02 -13.69
C MET A 296 -15.59 -10.17 -14.71
N ALA A 297 -15.34 -10.37 -16.00
CA ALA A 297 -15.98 -9.61 -17.06
C ALA A 297 -17.48 -9.93 -17.14
N GLY A 298 -17.87 -11.19 -16.97
CA GLY A 298 -19.28 -11.59 -16.92
C GLY A 298 -20.02 -11.03 -15.72
N LYS A 299 -19.39 -11.00 -14.54
CA LYS A 299 -19.97 -10.36 -13.35
C LYS A 299 -20.12 -8.85 -13.56
N LEU A 300 -19.07 -8.19 -14.03
CA LEU A 300 -19.11 -6.75 -14.32
C LEU A 300 -20.16 -6.41 -15.39
N ASP A 301 -20.32 -7.26 -16.40
CA ASP A 301 -21.30 -7.04 -17.46
C ASP A 301 -22.74 -7.26 -16.97
N PHE A 302 -22.97 -8.28 -16.14
CA PHE A 302 -24.27 -8.55 -15.49
C PHE A 302 -24.65 -7.43 -14.52
N ASP A 303 -23.72 -6.97 -13.69
CA ASP A 303 -23.93 -5.89 -12.74
C ASP A 303 -24.20 -4.53 -13.44
N ASN A 304 -23.95 -4.43 -14.75
CA ASN A 304 -24.16 -3.24 -15.59
C ASN A 304 -25.23 -3.45 -16.70
N ASP A 305 -26.18 -4.37 -16.53
CA ASP A 305 -27.29 -4.66 -17.47
C ASP A 305 -26.84 -4.93 -18.92
N HIS A 306 -25.64 -5.48 -19.08
CA HIS A 306 -25.00 -5.76 -20.37
C HIS A 306 -24.76 -4.51 -21.24
N LEU A 307 -24.73 -3.31 -20.65
CA LEU A 307 -24.69 -2.05 -21.40
C LEU A 307 -23.43 -1.91 -22.27
N LEU A 308 -22.26 -2.25 -21.71
CA LEU A 308 -20.98 -2.16 -22.40
C LEU A 308 -20.85 -3.24 -23.48
N SER A 309 -21.20 -4.49 -23.15
CA SER A 309 -21.10 -5.60 -24.08
C SER A 309 -22.08 -5.50 -25.24
N LYS A 310 -23.28 -4.94 -25.04
CA LYS A 310 -24.23 -4.60 -26.11
C LYS A 310 -23.66 -3.56 -27.08
N LYS A 311 -23.12 -2.44 -26.57
CA LYS A 311 -22.53 -1.39 -27.41
C LYS A 311 -21.34 -1.90 -28.23
N VAL A 312 -20.50 -2.76 -27.65
CA VAL A 312 -19.38 -3.35 -28.38
C VAL A 312 -19.84 -4.43 -29.36
N ALA A 313 -20.87 -5.22 -29.03
CA ALA A 313 -21.46 -6.19 -29.95
C ALA A 313 -22.07 -5.53 -31.19
N GLU A 314 -22.64 -4.32 -31.07
CA GLU A 314 -23.10 -3.51 -32.20
C GLU A 314 -21.95 -3.10 -33.14
N ILE A 315 -20.80 -2.67 -32.58
CA ILE A 315 -19.60 -2.30 -33.34
C ILE A 315 -19.10 -3.48 -34.19
N PHE A 316 -19.14 -4.69 -33.65
CA PHE A 316 -18.72 -5.91 -34.34
C PHE A 316 -19.84 -6.61 -35.11
N LYS A 317 -21.03 -6.00 -35.22
CA LYS A 317 -22.22 -6.54 -35.92
C LYS A 317 -22.65 -7.93 -35.44
N LEU A 318 -22.50 -8.21 -34.14
CA LEU A 318 -22.75 -9.53 -33.53
C LEU A 318 -24.22 -9.79 -33.13
N LYS A 319 -25.20 -8.99 -33.62
CA LYS A 319 -26.67 -9.14 -33.41
C LYS A 319 -27.06 -9.59 -31.99
N ASP A 320 -26.96 -8.69 -31.01
CA ASP A 320 -27.33 -8.88 -29.60
C ASP A 320 -26.66 -10.07 -28.87
N ASN A 321 -25.71 -10.75 -29.51
CA ASN A 321 -25.06 -11.94 -28.96
C ASN A 321 -23.80 -11.58 -28.18
N TYR A 322 -23.95 -10.69 -27.20
CA TYR A 322 -22.84 -10.10 -26.42
C TYR A 322 -22.07 -11.13 -25.59
N TRP A 323 -22.69 -12.26 -25.23
CA TRP A 323 -22.01 -13.40 -24.60
C TRP A 323 -20.91 -14.00 -25.48
N VAL A 324 -21.09 -13.98 -26.80
CA VAL A 324 -20.06 -14.47 -27.75
C VAL A 324 -18.83 -13.57 -27.71
N LEU A 325 -19.01 -12.26 -27.55
CA LEU A 325 -17.89 -11.31 -27.42
C LEU A 325 -17.09 -11.57 -26.13
N LEU A 326 -17.77 -11.77 -25.00
CA LEU A 326 -17.13 -12.10 -23.71
C LEU A 326 -16.37 -13.42 -23.78
N LEU A 327 -16.94 -14.43 -24.44
CA LEU A 327 -16.32 -15.73 -24.62
C LEU A 327 -15.11 -15.67 -25.57
N LEU A 328 -15.20 -14.95 -26.68
CA LEU A 328 -14.08 -14.76 -27.62
C LEU A 328 -12.92 -13.98 -27.00
N THR A 329 -13.21 -12.93 -26.24
CA THR A 329 -12.17 -12.15 -25.54
C THR A 329 -11.53 -12.95 -24.41
N ALA A 330 -12.30 -13.74 -23.66
CA ALA A 330 -11.75 -14.66 -22.66
C ALA A 330 -10.84 -15.73 -23.30
N ILE A 331 -11.23 -16.30 -24.44
CA ILE A 331 -10.41 -17.28 -25.17
C ILE A 331 -9.13 -16.63 -25.68
N LEU A 332 -9.19 -15.44 -26.29
CA LEU A 332 -8.02 -14.76 -26.83
C LEU A 332 -6.99 -14.45 -25.73
N ASN A 333 -7.44 -13.92 -24.59
CA ASN A 333 -6.58 -13.65 -23.44
C ASN A 333 -6.03 -14.95 -22.81
N GLY A 334 -6.84 -16.00 -22.76
CA GLY A 334 -6.41 -17.34 -22.37
C GLY A 334 -5.32 -17.90 -23.28
N LEU A 335 -5.43 -17.73 -24.60
CA LEU A 335 -4.40 -18.19 -25.54
C LEU A 335 -3.06 -17.49 -25.32
N VAL A 336 -3.06 -16.16 -25.14
CA VAL A 336 -1.85 -15.38 -24.84
C VAL A 336 -1.18 -15.88 -23.56
N ALA A 337 -1.96 -16.11 -22.50
CA ALA A 337 -1.46 -16.64 -21.23
C ALA A 337 -0.94 -18.08 -21.36
N GLY A 338 -1.63 -18.92 -22.14
CA GLY A 338 -1.19 -20.27 -22.45
C GLY A 338 0.17 -20.29 -23.15
N PHE A 339 0.38 -19.44 -24.16
CA PHE A 339 1.66 -19.34 -24.87
C PHE A 339 2.78 -18.84 -23.96
N ALA A 340 2.51 -17.91 -23.05
CA ALA A 340 3.47 -17.46 -22.04
C ALA A 340 3.87 -18.59 -21.09
N ALA A 341 2.89 -19.36 -20.60
CA ALA A 341 3.13 -20.52 -19.73
C ALA A 341 3.91 -21.64 -20.44
N LEU A 342 3.59 -21.91 -21.71
CA LEU A 342 4.29 -22.86 -22.57
C LEU A 342 5.77 -22.46 -22.74
N SER A 343 6.01 -21.20 -23.07
CA SER A 343 7.35 -20.64 -23.25
C SER A 343 8.19 -20.78 -21.97
N GLY A 344 7.61 -20.42 -20.82
CA GLY A 344 8.27 -20.59 -19.52
C GLY A 344 8.54 -22.05 -19.13
N SER A 345 7.71 -23.00 -19.59
CA SER A 345 7.91 -24.43 -19.37
C SER A 345 9.01 -25.01 -20.27
N LEU A 346 9.07 -24.60 -21.54
CA LEU A 346 10.10 -25.02 -22.49
C LEU A 346 11.47 -24.47 -22.09
N PHE A 347 11.53 -23.22 -21.65
CA PHE A 347 12.76 -22.58 -21.15
C PHE A 347 13.32 -23.31 -19.92
N ARG A 348 12.46 -23.68 -18.96
CA ARG A 348 12.86 -24.50 -17.80
C ARG A 348 13.41 -25.87 -18.20
N LYS A 349 12.80 -26.54 -19.17
CA LYS A 349 13.29 -27.83 -19.69
C LYS A 349 14.68 -27.67 -20.34
N MET A 350 14.91 -26.59 -21.08
CA MET A 350 16.20 -26.27 -21.71
C MET A 350 17.31 -25.96 -20.68
N LEU A 351 17.00 -25.20 -19.62
CA LEU A 351 17.92 -24.94 -18.52
C LEU A 351 18.26 -26.20 -17.72
N SER A 352 17.29 -27.11 -17.54
CA SER A 352 17.50 -28.37 -16.83
C SER A 352 18.38 -29.36 -17.61
N SER A 353 18.37 -29.33 -18.95
CA SER A 353 19.24 -30.19 -19.77
C SER A 353 20.68 -29.67 -19.84
N LYS A 354 20.89 -28.34 -19.74
CA LYS A 354 22.23 -27.72 -19.63
C LYS A 354 22.95 -27.97 -18.30
N ARG A 355 22.24 -28.29 -17.22
CA ARG A 355 22.83 -28.66 -15.91
C ARG A 355 23.20 -30.14 -15.78
N ARG A 356 22.86 -30.97 -16.77
CA ARG A 356 23.15 -32.43 -16.80
C ARG A 356 24.23 -32.82 -17.82
N ARG A 357 24.84 -31.83 -18.49
CA ARG A 357 26.11 -31.95 -19.19
C ARG A 357 27.13 -31.14 -18.41
#